data_AF-A0A2W6UZ01-F1
#
_entry.id   AF-A0A2W6UZ01-F1
#
_cell.length_a   1.000
_cell.length_b   1.000
_cell.length_c   1.000
_cell.angle_alpha   90.00
_cell.angle_beta   90.00
_cell.angle_gamma   90.00
#
_symmetry.space_group_name_H-M   'P 1'
#
loop_
_entity.id
_entity.type
_entity.pdbx_description
1 polymer ?
#
loop_
_entity_poly.entity_id
_entity_poly.type
_entity_poly.pdbx_seq_one_letter_code
_entity_poly.pdbx_strand_id
1 'polypeptide(L)'
;MTWRWNPWLLGAVSVAVLMLAPVLGLAWAASDGSAGLWAHLSANVLPTALLNTGLLLLGVGVLVVVLGTGSAWLVTAFAFPGHKMLAWALLLPLAVPTYIAAFAYLDVLHPLGPVQGLIRDLLGYDSPRQFRLPDIRHLLGCIVLLGFVLYPYVYLTTRALFMTQAAGLLEAAR
;
A
#
# COMPACT_ATOMS: atom_id res chain seq x y z
N MET A 1 22.74 -26.68 23.94
CA MET A 1 21.74 -26.55 22.87
C MET A 1 22.08 -27.59 21.80
N THR A 2 21.57 -28.82 21.94
CA THR A 2 21.95 -29.94 21.07
C THR A 2 21.04 -29.96 19.85
N TRP A 3 21.61 -29.67 18.68
CA TRP A 3 20.92 -29.69 17.39
C TRP A 3 20.54 -31.12 17.02
N ARG A 4 19.38 -31.58 17.50
CA ARG A 4 18.82 -32.88 17.09
C ARG A 4 18.19 -32.68 15.72
N TRP A 5 18.75 -33.32 14.70
CA TRP A 5 18.17 -33.39 13.36
C TRP A 5 16.82 -34.11 13.41
N ASN A 6 15.76 -33.34 13.66
CA ASN A 6 14.38 -33.79 13.64
C ASN A 6 13.89 -33.76 12.17
N PRO A 7 13.16 -34.78 11.67
CA PRO A 7 12.55 -34.74 10.33
C PRO A 7 11.77 -33.45 10.04
N TRP A 8 11.14 -32.83 11.05
CA TRP A 8 10.48 -31.53 10.91
C TRP A 8 11.45 -30.38 10.57
N LEU A 9 12.65 -30.40 11.16
CA LEU A 9 13.71 -29.43 10.87
C LEU A 9 14.25 -29.61 9.46
N LEU A 10 14.45 -30.86 9.02
CA LEU A 10 14.85 -31.17 7.65
C LEU A 10 13.80 -30.72 6.63
N GLY A 11 12.52 -30.94 6.92
CA GLY A 11 11.40 -30.45 6.11
C GLY A 11 11.38 -28.93 6.01
N ALA A 12 11.50 -28.23 7.15
CA ALA A 12 11.52 -26.77 7.19
C ALA A 12 12.72 -26.18 6.41
N VAL A 13 13.92 -26.75 6.56
CA VAL A 13 15.12 -26.35 5.81
C VAL A 13 14.93 -26.57 4.31
N SER A 14 14.33 -27.70 3.91
CA SER A 14 14.08 -28.00 2.49
C SER A 14 13.13 -26.98 1.86
N VAL A 15 12.05 -26.62 2.56
CA VAL A 15 11.12 -25.57 2.11
C VAL A 15 11.82 -24.21 2.04
N ALA A 16 12.63 -23.86 3.05
CA ALA A 16 13.38 -22.62 3.06
C ALA A 16 14.35 -22.52 1.85
N VAL A 17 15.08 -23.60 1.54
CA VAL A 17 15.97 -23.65 0.37
C VAL A 17 15.17 -23.50 -0.93
N LEU A 18 14.03 -24.18 -1.05
CA LEU A 18 13.18 -24.10 -2.25
C LEU A 18 12.60 -22.68 -2.45
N MET A 19 12.24 -21.99 -1.37
CA MET A 19 11.82 -20.59 -1.40
C MET A 19 12.96 -19.62 -1.74
N LEU A 20 14.20 -19.94 -1.35
CA LEU A 20 15.39 -19.14 -1.68
C LEU A 20 15.89 -19.38 -3.11
N ALA A 21 15.60 -20.54 -3.71
CA ALA A 21 16.05 -20.91 -5.05
C ALA A 21 15.82 -19.81 -6.12
N PRO A 22 14.63 -19.19 -6.27
CA PRO A 22 14.44 -18.11 -7.25
C PRO A 22 15.28 -16.86 -6.94
N VAL A 23 15.49 -16.52 -5.66
CA VAL A 23 16.32 -15.36 -5.27
C VAL A 23 17.78 -15.61 -5.61
N LEU A 24 18.28 -16.82 -5.32
CA LEU A 24 19.63 -17.24 -5.70
C LEU A 24 19.79 -17.29 -7.23
N GLY A 25 18.76 -17.74 -7.95
CA GLY A 25 18.72 -17.72 -9.41
C GLY A 25 18.82 -16.30 -9.98
N LEU A 26 18.10 -15.33 -9.39
CA LEU A 26 18.21 -13.92 -9.76
C LEU A 26 19.60 -13.35 -9.46
N ALA A 27 20.19 -13.69 -8.32
CA ALA A 27 21.54 -13.26 -7.96
C ALA A 27 22.59 -13.82 -8.95
N TRP A 28 22.43 -15.09 -9.34
CA TRP A 28 23.26 -15.72 -10.38
C TRP A 28 23.09 -15.01 -11.73
N ALA A 29 21.86 -14.81 -12.19
CA ALA A 29 21.57 -14.15 -13.46
C ALA A 29 22.10 -12.70 -13.49
N ALA A 30 22.09 -12.01 -12.34
CA ALA A 30 22.63 -10.65 -12.22
C ALA A 30 24.17 -10.60 -12.39
N SER A 31 24.88 -11.71 -12.16
CA SER A 31 26.33 -11.82 -12.37
C SER A 31 26.71 -12.03 -13.85
N ASP A 32 25.80 -12.55 -14.67
CA ASP A 32 26.01 -12.81 -16.11
C ASP A 32 25.64 -11.61 -17.01
N GLY A 33 25.49 -10.42 -16.40
CA GLY A 33 25.13 -9.20 -17.12
C GLY A 33 26.19 -8.74 -18.13
N SER A 34 25.77 -8.03 -19.18
CA SER A 34 26.68 -7.49 -20.19
C SER A 34 27.69 -6.51 -19.59
N ALA A 35 28.88 -6.41 -20.19
CA ALA A 35 29.89 -5.42 -19.80
C ALA A 35 29.28 -4.01 -19.76
N GLY A 36 29.49 -3.30 -18.65
CA GLY A 36 28.96 -1.94 -18.43
C GLY A 36 27.52 -1.85 -17.91
N LEU A 37 26.77 -2.96 -17.80
CA LEU A 37 25.39 -2.96 -17.28
C LEU A 37 25.30 -2.31 -15.89
N TRP A 38 26.13 -2.77 -14.95
CA TRP A 38 26.11 -2.28 -13.57
C TRP A 38 26.45 -0.80 -13.46
N ALA A 39 27.43 -0.33 -14.23
CA ALA A 39 27.78 1.09 -14.28
C ALA A 39 26.61 1.93 -14.82
N HIS A 40 25.92 1.45 -15.86
CA HIS A 40 24.73 2.10 -16.40
C HIS A 40 23.58 2.14 -15.39
N LEU A 41 23.29 1.03 -14.71
CA LEU A 41 22.24 0.94 -13.70
C LEU A 41 22.52 1.85 -12.51
N SER A 42 23.74 1.86 -12.00
CA SER A 42 24.14 2.71 -10.87
C SER A 42 24.07 4.20 -11.20
N ALA A 43 24.34 4.58 -12.45
CA ALA A 43 24.32 5.97 -12.87
C ALA A 43 22.91 6.47 -13.26
N ASN A 44 22.06 5.63 -13.85
CA ASN A 44 20.83 6.09 -14.52
C ASN A 44 19.52 5.57 -13.90
N VAL A 45 19.55 4.43 -13.20
CA VAL A 45 18.30 3.75 -12.76
C VAL A 45 18.19 3.73 -11.25
N LEU A 46 19.21 3.21 -10.56
CA LEU A 46 19.18 3.01 -9.12
C LEU A 46 18.96 4.31 -8.33
N PRO A 47 19.63 5.44 -8.62
CA PRO A 47 19.43 6.66 -7.85
C PRO A 47 17.97 7.15 -7.88
N THR A 48 17.38 7.20 -9.08
CA THR A 48 16.00 7.62 -9.28
C THR A 48 15.00 6.63 -8.69
N ALA A 49 15.23 5.33 -8.86
CA ALA A 49 14.37 4.29 -8.30
C ALA A 49 14.39 4.30 -6.76
N LEU A 50 15.58 4.42 -6.15
CA LEU A 50 15.75 4.51 -4.70
C LEU A 50 15.09 5.75 -4.13
N LEU A 51 15.29 6.92 -4.76
CA LEU A 51 14.65 8.16 -4.33
C LEU A 51 13.12 8.06 -4.41
N ASN A 52 12.59 7.62 -5.54
CA ASN A 52 11.14 7.46 -5.70
C ASN A 52 10.56 6.45 -4.71
N THR A 53 11.25 5.33 -4.48
CA THR A 53 10.83 4.32 -3.49
C THR A 53 10.85 4.89 -2.09
N GLY A 54 11.89 5.63 -1.70
CA GLY A 54 11.97 6.29 -0.41
C GLY A 54 10.84 7.30 -0.20
N LEU A 55 10.55 8.12 -1.21
CA LEU A 55 9.44 9.07 -1.17
C LEU A 55 8.08 8.38 -1.11
N LEU A 56 7.88 7.29 -1.85
CA LEU A 56 6.68 6.47 -1.76
C LEU A 56 6.51 5.88 -0.36
N LEU A 57 7.55 5.27 0.21
CA LEU A 57 7.50 4.68 1.55
C LEU A 57 7.14 5.73 2.61
N LEU A 58 7.77 6.91 2.57
CA LEU A 58 7.47 8.00 3.49
C LEU A 58 6.05 8.53 3.31
N GLY A 59 5.67 8.87 2.07
CA GLY A 59 4.36 9.46 1.78
C GLY A 59 3.21 8.50 2.08
N VAL A 60 3.31 7.25 1.61
CA VAL A 60 2.33 6.20 1.89
C VAL A 60 2.29 5.93 3.40
N GLY A 61 3.46 5.80 4.04
CA GLY A 61 3.58 5.58 5.48
C GLY A 61 2.84 6.63 6.31
N VAL A 62 3.06 7.91 6.02
CA VAL A 62 2.34 9.02 6.68
C VAL A 62 0.83 8.88 6.45
N LEU A 63 0.40 8.66 5.21
CA LEU A 63 -1.01 8.62 4.85
C LEU A 63 -1.74 7.44 5.51
N VAL A 64 -1.16 6.23 5.48
CA VAL A 64 -1.76 5.05 6.12
C VAL A 64 -1.80 5.17 7.65
N VAL A 65 -0.80 5.80 8.26
CA VAL A 65 -0.78 6.05 9.71
C VAL A 65 -1.91 7.01 10.09
N VAL A 66 -2.04 8.13 9.36
CA VAL A 66 -3.09 9.13 9.62
C VAL A 66 -4.47 8.53 9.41
N LEU A 67 -4.72 7.93 8.25
CA LEU A 67 -6.02 7.36 7.91
C LEU A 67 -6.36 6.15 8.79
N GLY A 68 -5.43 5.20 8.95
CA GLY A 68 -5.64 3.97 9.70
C GLY A 68 -5.82 4.23 11.20
N THR A 69 -4.95 5.03 11.81
CA THR A 69 -5.03 5.35 13.24
C THR A 69 -6.21 6.26 13.55
N GLY A 70 -6.42 7.30 12.73
CA GLY A 70 -7.54 8.23 12.92
C GLY A 70 -8.89 7.53 12.80
N SER A 71 -9.07 6.69 11.78
CA SER A 71 -10.31 5.92 11.61
C SER A 71 -10.48 4.84 12.69
N ALA A 72 -9.41 4.18 13.13
CA ALA A 72 -9.45 3.22 14.24
C ALA A 72 -9.88 3.91 15.54
N TRP A 73 -9.29 5.06 15.86
CA TRP A 73 -9.67 5.84 17.04
C TRP A 73 -11.12 6.29 16.97
N LEU A 74 -11.56 6.84 15.83
CA LEU A 74 -12.92 7.34 15.65
C LEU A 74 -13.99 6.27 15.94
N VAL A 75 -13.84 5.06 15.39
CA VAL A 75 -14.84 3.99 15.54
C VAL A 75 -14.71 3.19 16.84
N THR A 76 -13.64 3.40 17.62
CA THR A 76 -13.45 2.75 18.93
C THR A 76 -13.80 3.68 20.08
N ALA A 77 -13.45 4.96 19.98
CA ALA A 77 -13.68 5.95 21.03
C ALA A 77 -15.10 6.54 21.03
N PHE A 78 -15.82 6.52 19.90
CA PHE A 78 -17.14 7.15 19.77
C PHE A 78 -18.23 6.19 19.28
N ALA A 79 -19.42 6.33 19.86
CA ALA A 79 -20.62 5.62 19.45
C ALA A 79 -21.60 6.56 18.73
N PHE A 80 -21.47 6.67 17.41
CA PHE A 80 -22.37 7.45 16.55
C PHE A 80 -23.28 6.55 15.69
N PRO A 81 -24.39 7.06 15.15
CA PRO A 81 -25.24 6.31 14.23
C PRO A 81 -24.44 5.78 13.04
N GLY A 82 -24.48 4.48 12.78
CA GLY A 82 -23.73 3.84 11.68
C GLY A 82 -22.29 3.43 12.00
N HIS A 83 -21.78 3.63 13.22
CA HIS A 83 -20.40 3.24 13.59
C HIS A 83 -20.08 1.76 13.31
N LYS A 84 -21.04 0.83 13.54
CA LYS A 84 -20.87 -0.59 13.23
C LYS A 84 -20.65 -0.82 11.74
N MET A 85 -21.39 -0.10 10.90
CA MET A 85 -21.24 -0.17 9.45
C MET A 85 -19.87 0.36 9.01
N LEU A 86 -19.50 1.55 9.51
CA LEU A 86 -18.22 2.15 9.17
C LEU A 86 -17.04 1.26 9.59
N ALA A 87 -17.14 0.61 10.77
CA ALA A 87 -16.07 -0.23 11.29
C ALA A 87 -15.68 -1.40 10.35
N TRP A 88 -16.64 -2.05 9.70
CA TRP A 88 -16.30 -3.09 8.71
C TRP A 88 -16.11 -2.51 7.29
N ALA A 89 -16.79 -1.42 6.95
CA ALA A 89 -16.63 -0.78 5.64
C ALA A 89 -15.20 -0.26 5.41
N LEU A 90 -14.51 0.17 6.47
CA LEU A 90 -13.09 0.58 6.42
C LEU A 90 -12.14 -0.57 6.02
N LEU A 91 -12.59 -1.82 6.05
CA LEU A 91 -11.83 -2.99 5.60
C LEU A 91 -12.07 -3.31 4.11
N LEU A 92 -13.10 -2.73 3.49
CA LEU A 92 -13.48 -3.04 2.10
C LEU A 92 -12.35 -2.88 1.08
N PRO A 93 -11.42 -1.90 1.18
CA PRO A 93 -10.33 -1.81 0.21
C PRO A 93 -9.45 -3.06 0.16
N LEU A 94 -9.37 -3.86 1.24
CA LEU A 94 -8.62 -5.13 1.25
C LEU A 94 -9.27 -6.23 0.40
N ALA A 95 -10.56 -6.11 0.10
CA ALA A 95 -11.25 -7.08 -0.74
C ALA A 95 -10.83 -6.99 -2.22
N VAL A 96 -10.24 -5.86 -2.62
CA VAL A 96 -9.81 -5.60 -3.98
C VAL A 96 -8.29 -5.78 -4.08
N PRO A 97 -7.79 -6.65 -4.98
CA PRO A 97 -6.36 -6.73 -5.25
C PRO A 97 -5.79 -5.36 -5.64
N THR A 98 -4.62 -5.00 -5.11
CA THR A 98 -4.04 -3.66 -5.31
C THR A 98 -3.88 -3.30 -6.79
N TYR A 99 -3.55 -4.25 -7.65
CA TYR A 99 -3.42 -4.01 -9.09
C TYR A 99 -4.78 -3.70 -9.74
N ILE A 100 -5.86 -4.37 -9.32
CA ILE A 100 -7.22 -4.11 -9.80
C ILE A 100 -7.67 -2.72 -9.35
N ALA A 101 -7.42 -2.37 -8.09
CA ALA A 101 -7.70 -1.03 -7.59
C ALA A 101 -6.94 0.03 -8.40
N ALA A 102 -5.66 -0.20 -8.72
CA ALA A 102 -4.88 0.72 -9.53
C ALA A 102 -5.49 0.96 -10.92
N PHE A 103 -5.89 -0.11 -11.63
CA PHE A 103 -6.54 0.04 -12.94
C PHE A 103 -7.91 0.70 -12.84
N ALA A 104 -8.71 0.36 -11.84
CA ALA A 104 -10.00 1.01 -11.64
C ALA A 104 -9.85 2.53 -11.41
N TYR A 105 -8.89 2.95 -10.59
CA TYR A 105 -8.60 4.38 -10.39
C TYR A 105 -8.09 5.05 -11.67
N LEU A 106 -7.23 4.37 -12.44
CA LEU A 106 -6.75 4.86 -13.73
C LEU A 106 -7.89 5.09 -14.71
N ASP A 107 -8.84 4.17 -14.80
CA ASP A 107 -9.98 4.25 -15.72
C ASP A 107 -10.97 5.33 -15.27
N VAL A 108 -11.28 5.39 -13.97
CA VAL A 108 -12.19 6.37 -13.39
C VAL A 108 -11.67 7.80 -13.57
N LEU A 109 -10.36 8.00 -13.36
CA LEU A 109 -9.69 9.30 -13.47
C LEU A 109 -9.07 9.53 -14.86
N HIS A 110 -9.29 8.64 -15.82
CA HIS A 110 -8.80 8.83 -17.18
C HIS A 110 -9.36 10.15 -17.75
N PRO A 111 -8.67 10.85 -18.68
CA PRO A 111 -9.24 12.03 -19.33
C PRO A 111 -10.57 11.79 -20.03
N LEU A 112 -10.86 10.54 -20.44
CA LEU A 112 -12.15 10.12 -20.99
C LEU A 112 -13.03 9.39 -19.96
N GLY A 113 -12.54 9.26 -18.73
CA GLY A 113 -13.22 8.58 -17.65
C GLY A 113 -14.39 9.39 -17.08
N PRO A 114 -15.26 8.74 -16.28
CA PRO A 114 -16.48 9.33 -15.77
C PRO A 114 -16.26 10.56 -14.89
N VAL A 115 -15.18 10.59 -14.09
CA VAL A 115 -14.92 11.73 -13.18
C VAL A 115 -14.50 12.97 -13.97
N GLN A 116 -13.52 12.85 -14.85
CA GLN A 116 -13.09 13.98 -15.66
C GLN A 116 -14.18 14.40 -16.66
N GLY A 117 -14.95 13.46 -17.20
CA GLY A 117 -16.12 13.74 -18.03
C GLY A 117 -17.14 14.60 -17.30
N LEU A 118 -17.57 14.18 -16.10
CA LEU A 118 -18.53 14.94 -15.29
C LEU A 118 -18.02 16.35 -14.97
N ILE A 119 -16.74 16.49 -14.58
CA ILE A 119 -16.16 17.81 -14.29
C ILE A 119 -16.18 18.70 -15.54
N ARG A 120 -15.84 18.16 -16.72
CA ARG A 120 -15.90 18.91 -17.97
C ARG A 120 -17.32 19.35 -18.31
N ASP A 121 -18.30 18.46 -18.18
CA ASP A 121 -19.70 18.76 -18.49
C ASP A 121 -20.22 19.89 -17.58
N LEU A 122 -19.86 19.86 -16.29
CA LEU A 122 -20.21 20.91 -15.32
C LEU A 122 -19.53 22.25 -15.61
N LEU A 123 -18.31 22.22 -16.17
CA LEU A 123 -17.55 23.42 -16.51
C LEU A 123 -17.80 23.92 -17.94
N GLY A 124 -18.58 23.19 -18.74
CA GLY A 124 -18.87 23.53 -20.15
C GLY A 124 -17.71 23.27 -21.10
N TYR A 125 -16.83 22.30 -20.81
CA TYR A 125 -15.75 21.90 -21.71
C TYR A 125 -16.14 20.71 -22.60
N ASP A 126 -16.05 20.89 -23.91
CA ASP A 126 -16.41 19.85 -24.88
C ASP A 126 -15.28 18.84 -25.13
N SER A 127 -14.05 19.16 -24.73
CA SER A 127 -12.87 18.35 -25.07
C SER A 127 -11.88 18.15 -23.92
N PRO A 128 -11.30 16.94 -23.75
CA PRO A 128 -10.15 16.72 -22.86
C PRO A 128 -8.90 17.55 -23.21
N ARG A 129 -8.85 18.18 -24.38
CA ARG A 129 -7.80 19.14 -24.73
C ARG A 129 -7.96 20.47 -23.99
N GLN A 130 -9.19 20.85 -23.66
CA GLN A 130 -9.51 22.09 -22.95
C GLN A 130 -9.33 21.93 -21.44
N PHE A 131 -9.62 20.74 -20.91
CA PHE A 131 -9.44 20.42 -19.49
C PHE A 131 -9.00 18.98 -19.31
N ARG A 132 -7.91 18.79 -18.55
CA ARG A 132 -7.44 17.50 -18.06
C ARG A 132 -6.77 17.65 -16.71
N LEU A 133 -7.08 16.76 -15.78
CA LEU A 133 -6.32 16.63 -14.54
C LEU A 133 -4.95 15.97 -14.83
N PRO A 134 -3.95 16.18 -13.95
CA PRO A 134 -2.68 15.47 -14.03
C PRO A 134 -2.88 13.94 -13.99
N ASP A 135 -2.03 13.21 -14.72
CA ASP A 135 -2.05 11.74 -14.72
C ASP A 135 -1.72 11.21 -13.32
N ILE A 136 -2.54 10.32 -12.76
CA ILE A 136 -2.32 9.73 -11.43
C ILE A 136 -1.04 8.88 -11.33
N ARG A 137 -0.39 8.52 -12.45
CA ARG A 137 0.87 7.74 -12.49
C ARG A 137 2.11 8.49 -11.99
N HIS A 138 1.96 9.74 -11.54
CA HIS A 138 3.04 10.47 -10.86
C HIS A 138 3.16 10.07 -9.38
N LEU A 139 4.25 10.50 -8.74
CA LEU A 139 4.60 10.14 -7.37
C LEU A 139 3.46 10.39 -6.35
N LEU A 140 2.88 11.59 -6.34
CA LEU A 140 1.82 11.93 -5.38
C LEU A 140 0.55 11.12 -5.63
N GLY A 141 0.18 10.90 -6.90
CA GLY A 141 -0.94 10.04 -7.25
C GLY A 141 -0.75 8.60 -6.76
N CYS A 142 0.47 8.05 -6.90
CA CYS A 142 0.82 6.74 -6.36
C CYS A 142 0.77 6.71 -4.82
N ILE A 143 1.26 7.76 -4.13
CA ILE A 143 1.19 7.87 -2.67
C ILE A 143 -0.26 7.82 -2.19
N VAL A 144 -1.12 8.62 -2.81
CA VAL A 144 -2.55 8.71 -2.45
C VAL A 144 -3.26 7.38 -2.70
N LEU A 145 -3.07 6.80 -3.88
CA LEU A 145 -3.71 5.54 -4.27
C LEU A 145 -3.30 4.39 -3.35
N LEU A 146 -1.99 4.20 -3.15
CA LEU A 146 -1.48 3.16 -2.27
C LEU A 146 -1.90 3.42 -0.82
N GLY A 147 -1.92 4.67 -0.36
CA GLY A 147 -2.42 5.00 0.98
C GLY A 147 -3.89 4.59 1.18
N PHE A 148 -4.77 4.86 0.21
CA PHE A 148 -6.17 4.44 0.28
C PHE A 148 -6.38 2.93 0.22
N VAL A 149 -5.51 2.21 -0.50
CA VAL A 149 -5.60 0.75 -0.57
C VAL A 149 -5.01 0.09 0.67
N LEU A 150 -3.95 0.67 1.26
CA LEU A 150 -3.14 0.03 2.30
C LEU A 150 -3.45 0.52 3.73
N TYR A 151 -4.16 1.64 3.92
CA TYR A 151 -4.56 2.07 5.27
C TYR A 151 -5.31 1.02 6.09
N PRO A 152 -6.11 0.08 5.50
CA PRO A 152 -6.83 -0.89 6.29
C PRO A 152 -5.91 -1.83 7.09
N TYR A 153 -4.68 -2.08 6.63
CA TYR A 153 -3.71 -2.88 7.38
C TYR A 153 -3.36 -2.22 8.72
N VAL A 154 -3.15 -0.89 8.72
CA VAL A 154 -2.90 -0.12 9.95
C VAL A 154 -4.17 0.00 10.78
N TYR A 155 -5.31 0.27 10.15
CA TYR A 155 -6.60 0.35 10.83
C TYR A 155 -6.91 -0.92 11.62
N LEU A 156 -6.73 -2.10 11.02
CA LEU A 156 -7.03 -3.40 11.63
C LEU A 156 -6.20 -3.61 12.90
N THR A 157 -4.88 -3.42 12.80
CA THR A 157 -3.96 -3.63 13.93
C THR A 157 -4.18 -2.61 15.04
N THR A 158 -4.35 -1.33 14.67
CA THR A 158 -4.52 -0.24 15.64
C THR A 158 -5.88 -0.33 16.34
N ARG A 159 -6.94 -0.72 15.63
CA ARG A 159 -8.25 -0.95 16.24
C ARG A 159 -8.23 -2.10 17.23
N ALA A 160 -7.58 -3.21 16.90
CA ALA A 160 -7.41 -4.33 17.84
C ALA A 160 -6.67 -3.88 19.11
N LEU A 161 -5.64 -3.05 18.94
CA LEU A 161 -4.92 -2.45 20.06
C LEU A 161 -5.82 -1.57 20.94
N PHE A 162 -6.56 -0.63 20.35
CA PHE A 162 -7.46 0.25 21.10
C PHE A 162 -8.55 -0.51 21.85
N MET A 163 -9.13 -1.55 21.25
CA MET A 163 -10.15 -2.38 21.90
C MET A 163 -9.59 -3.15 23.11
N THR A 164 -8.32 -3.54 23.09
CA THR A 164 -7.68 -4.28 24.19
C THR A 164 -7.12 -3.37 25.30
N GLN A 165 -6.62 -2.18 24.94
CA GLN A 165 -6.01 -1.24 25.89
C GLN A 165 -6.98 -0.24 26.52
N ALA A 166 -8.14 0.02 25.91
CA ALA A 166 -9.12 0.99 26.44
C ALA A 166 -9.62 0.62 27.85
N ALA A 167 -9.71 -0.67 28.20
CA ALA A 167 -10.16 -1.09 29.53
C ALA A 167 -9.20 -0.64 30.64
N GLY A 168 -7.89 -0.88 30.49
CA GLY A 168 -6.89 -0.56 31.52
C GLY A 168 -6.59 0.93 31.67
N LEU A 169 -6.64 1.70 30.58
CA LEU A 169 -6.42 3.15 30.64
C LEU A 169 -7.65 3.92 31.16
N LEU A 170 -8.87 3.45 30.86
CA LEU A 170 -10.09 4.03 31.44
C LEU A 170 -10.22 3.72 32.94
N GLU A 171 -9.74 2.56 33.41
CA GLU A 171 -9.67 2.24 34.84
C GLU A 171 -8.59 3.03 35.57
N ALA A 172 -7.43 3.27 34.96
CA ALA A 172 -6.36 4.08 35.56
C ALA A 172 -6.65 5.59 35.57
N ALA A 173 -7.56 6.06 34.70
CA ALA A 173 -7.98 7.46 34.62
C ALA A 173 -9.22 7.81 35.47
N ARG A 174 -9.84 6.81 36.13
CA ARG A 174 -10.98 6.98 37.03
C ARG A 174 -10.52 7.00 38.48
#